data_AF-A0A376ZYP7-F1
#
_entry.id   AF-A0A376ZYP7-F1
#
_cell.length_a   1.000
_cell.length_b   1.000
_cell.length_c   1.000
_cell.angle_alpha   90.00
_cell.angle_beta   90.00
_cell.angle_gamma   90.00
#
_symmetry.space_group_name_H-M   'P 1'
#
loop_
_entity.id
_entity.type
_entity.pdbx_description
1 polymer ?
#
loop_
_entity_poly.entity_id
_entity_poly.type
_entity_poly.pdbx_seq_one_letter_code
_entity_poly.pdbx_strand_id
1 'polypeptide(L)'
;MFVPTPEEIAARARLQFKKPDPPPELPHPWASQPVISDFLKACADLRKPSPVALEGWKLTGGTCTPETFTLIYERQPGGTIEGFLARSKEIFNVIPDFNLKDGARLASVTRPLPSLPRRDEAVPTPSEQLMRVFTWFQKKQLTPAINEIAIPEPLPGNDGEPAPVQKWKEYQFSFINACKS
;
A
#
# COMPACT_ATOMS: atom_id res chain seq x y z
N MET A 1 -48.56 -42.29 -23.20
CA MET A 1 -47.11 -42.03 -23.08
C MET A 1 -46.87 -40.67 -23.69
N PHE A 2 -46.53 -39.65 -22.89
CA PHE A 2 -46.34 -38.28 -23.40
C PHE A 2 -44.94 -38.20 -24.01
N VAL A 3 -44.84 -37.93 -25.32
CA VAL A 3 -43.56 -37.80 -26.02
C VAL A 3 -43.16 -36.33 -25.95
N PRO A 4 -42.00 -35.98 -25.35
CA PRO A 4 -41.57 -34.61 -25.24
C PRO A 4 -41.31 -34.00 -26.63
N THR A 5 -41.63 -32.72 -26.78
CA THR A 5 -41.43 -32.00 -28.04
C THR A 5 -39.93 -31.74 -28.29
N PRO A 6 -39.52 -31.51 -29.56
CA PRO A 6 -38.14 -31.14 -29.88
C PRO A 6 -37.63 -29.91 -29.11
N GLU A 7 -38.53 -28.96 -28.80
CA GLU A 7 -38.23 -27.78 -28.00
C GLU A 7 -37.94 -28.13 -26.54
N GLU A 8 -38.71 -29.04 -25.94
CA GLU A 8 -38.47 -29.53 -24.57
C GLU A 8 -37.16 -30.32 -24.46
N ILE A 9 -36.82 -31.10 -25.49
CA ILE A 9 -35.54 -31.81 -25.56
C ILE A 9 -34.37 -30.81 -25.65
N ALA A 10 -34.49 -29.79 -26.50
CA ALA A 10 -33.48 -28.74 -26.63
C ALA A 10 -33.34 -27.90 -25.36
N ALA A 11 -34.44 -27.57 -24.68
CA ALA A 11 -34.43 -26.86 -23.41
C ALA A 11 -33.75 -27.68 -22.30
N ARG A 12 -34.05 -28.97 -22.21
CA ARG A 12 -33.39 -29.90 -21.26
C ARG A 12 -31.90 -30.04 -21.55
N ALA A 13 -31.51 -30.14 -22.81
CA ALA A 13 -30.09 -30.17 -23.20
C ALA A 13 -29.37 -28.88 -22.79
N ARG A 14 -29.97 -27.70 -23.01
CA ARG A 14 -29.39 -26.41 -22.58
C ARG A 14 -29.21 -26.31 -21.06
N LEU A 15 -30.13 -26.87 -20.28
CA LEU A 15 -30.00 -26.94 -18.82
C LEU A 15 -28.91 -27.93 -18.39
N GLN A 16 -28.79 -29.07 -19.07
CA GLN A 16 -27.76 -30.08 -18.79
C GLN A 16 -26.35 -29.63 -19.20
N PHE A 17 -26.22 -28.80 -20.24
CA PHE A 17 -24.94 -28.28 -20.73
C PHE A 17 -24.66 -26.83 -20.31
N LYS A 18 -25.42 -26.29 -19.34
CA LYS A 18 -25.09 -24.99 -18.75
C LYS A 18 -23.74 -25.16 -18.05
N LYS A 19 -22.70 -24.52 -18.60
CA LYS A 19 -21.39 -24.49 -17.95
C LYS A 19 -21.55 -23.90 -16.55
N PRO A 20 -20.93 -24.47 -15.52
CA PRO A 20 -20.86 -23.84 -14.21
C PRO A 20 -20.31 -22.42 -14.39
N ASP A 21 -20.86 -21.48 -13.63
CA ASP A 21 -20.29 -20.14 -13.57
C ASP A 21 -18.84 -20.26 -13.08
N PRO A 22 -17.90 -19.46 -13.64
CA PRO A 22 -16.52 -19.52 -13.22
C PRO A 22 -16.43 -19.19 -11.72
N PRO A 23 -15.46 -19.79 -10.99
CA PRO A 23 -15.23 -19.44 -9.60
C PRO A 23 -15.05 -17.93 -9.44
N PRO A 24 -15.61 -17.33 -8.38
CA PRO A 24 -15.36 -15.93 -8.07
C PRO A 24 -13.87 -15.69 -7.87
N GLU A 25 -13.38 -14.53 -8.27
CA GLU A 25 -11.98 -14.16 -8.11
C GLU A 25 -11.77 -13.45 -6.77
N LEU A 26 -10.71 -13.82 -6.05
CA LEU A 26 -10.32 -13.08 -4.85
C LEU A 26 -9.86 -11.68 -5.24
N PRO A 27 -10.28 -10.64 -4.50
CA PRO A 27 -9.89 -9.27 -4.81
C PRO A 27 -8.38 -9.11 -4.74
N HIS A 28 -7.82 -8.33 -5.66
CA HIS A 28 -6.40 -8.01 -5.61
C HIS A 28 -6.05 -7.21 -4.34
N PRO A 29 -4.94 -7.51 -3.66
CA PRO A 29 -4.55 -6.81 -2.43
C PRO A 29 -4.39 -5.30 -2.63
N TRP A 30 -3.92 -4.89 -3.82
CA TRP A 30 -3.73 -3.48 -4.17
C TRP A 30 -5.04 -2.73 -4.47
N ALA A 31 -6.16 -3.42 -4.71
CA ALA A 31 -7.43 -2.76 -4.99
C ALA A 31 -7.94 -1.92 -3.79
N SER A 32 -7.54 -2.29 -2.57
CA SER A 32 -7.83 -1.55 -1.34
C SER A 32 -6.80 -0.48 -1.00
N GLN A 33 -5.68 -0.44 -1.72
CA GLN A 33 -4.59 0.51 -1.48
C GLN A 33 -4.80 1.78 -2.30
N PRO A 34 -4.27 2.93 -1.84
CA PRO A 34 -4.15 4.11 -2.70
C PRO A 34 -3.35 3.80 -3.95
N VAL A 35 -3.76 4.39 -5.07
CA VAL A 35 -2.97 4.40 -6.30
C VAL A 35 -1.58 4.96 -6.01
N ILE A 36 -0.52 4.22 -6.36
CA ILE A 36 0.84 4.53 -5.90
C ILE A 36 1.32 5.90 -6.37
N SER A 37 0.98 6.31 -7.59
CA SER A 37 1.37 7.62 -8.12
C SER A 37 0.70 8.77 -7.37
N ASP A 38 -0.58 8.62 -7.02
CA ASP A 38 -1.34 9.63 -6.29
C ASP A 38 -0.85 9.73 -4.84
N PHE A 39 -0.54 8.58 -4.22
CA PHE A 39 0.06 8.53 -2.89
C PHE A 39 1.41 9.25 -2.83
N LEU A 40 2.33 8.90 -3.73
CA LEU A 40 3.66 9.54 -3.78
C LEU A 40 3.55 11.04 -4.08
N LYS A 41 2.63 11.44 -4.95
CA LYS A 41 2.35 12.85 -5.25
C LYS A 41 1.85 13.59 -4.00
N ALA A 42 0.89 13.02 -3.26
CA ALA A 42 0.37 13.63 -2.04
C ALA A 42 1.47 13.80 -0.96
N CYS A 43 2.31 12.78 -0.76
CA CYS A 43 3.47 12.90 0.14
C CYS A 43 4.44 14.01 -0.32
N ALA A 44 4.72 14.09 -1.62
CA ALA A 44 5.62 15.11 -2.17
C ALA A 44 5.05 16.52 -2.02
N ASP A 45 3.75 16.71 -2.28
CA ASP A 45 3.05 17.98 -2.15
C ASP A 45 3.04 18.47 -0.69
N LEU A 46 2.85 17.57 0.28
CA LEU A 46 2.96 17.89 1.72
C LEU A 46 4.40 18.16 2.16
N ARG A 47 5.38 17.42 1.61
CA ARG A 47 6.80 17.61 1.93
C ARG A 47 7.35 18.94 1.41
N LYS A 48 6.98 19.34 0.20
CA LYS A 48 7.53 20.53 -0.48
C LYS A 48 7.53 21.82 0.35
N PRO A 49 6.46 22.22 1.05
CA PRO A 49 6.44 23.43 1.87
C PRO A 49 7.07 23.25 3.27
N SER A 50 7.60 22.07 3.60
CA SER A 50 8.12 21.78 4.95
C SER A 50 9.53 22.34 5.13
N PRO A 51 9.75 23.34 6.01
CA PRO A 51 11.06 23.94 6.21
C PRO A 51 12.03 22.98 6.90
N VAL A 52 13.31 23.03 6.49
CA VAL A 52 14.36 22.22 7.13
C VAL A 52 14.69 22.73 8.54
N ALA A 53 14.49 24.01 8.81
CA ALA A 53 14.68 24.63 10.12
C ALA A 53 13.47 25.48 10.49
N LEU A 54 13.04 25.41 11.74
CA LEU A 54 11.82 26.05 12.25
C LEU A 54 12.02 26.51 13.70
N GLU A 55 12.15 27.81 13.94
CA GLU A 55 12.27 28.41 15.30
C GLU A 55 13.27 27.69 16.23
N GLY A 56 14.49 27.46 15.75
CA GLY A 56 15.53 26.76 16.52
C GLY A 56 15.34 25.24 16.59
N TRP A 57 14.53 24.66 15.70
CA TRP A 57 14.42 23.22 15.50
C TRP A 57 14.84 22.83 14.09
N LYS A 58 15.34 21.62 13.93
CA LYS A 58 15.81 21.07 12.65
C LYS A 58 15.02 19.82 12.29
N LEU A 59 14.58 19.73 11.04
CA LEU A 59 13.95 18.54 10.49
C LEU A 59 14.98 17.42 10.40
N THR A 60 14.71 16.27 11.03
CA THR A 60 15.59 15.10 11.04
C THR A 60 15.02 13.93 10.25
N GLY A 61 13.71 13.92 9.99
CA GLY A 61 13.07 12.89 9.20
C GLY A 61 11.56 13.03 9.15
N GLY A 62 10.91 11.97 8.70
CA GLY A 62 9.45 11.90 8.65
C GLY A 62 8.96 10.60 8.06
N THR A 63 7.66 10.36 8.23
CA THR A 63 6.95 9.22 7.68
C THR A 63 5.76 9.69 6.85
N CYS A 64 5.42 8.93 5.82
CA CYS A 64 4.20 9.14 5.04
C CYS A 64 3.49 7.80 4.92
N THR A 65 2.29 7.70 5.49
CA THR A 65 1.37 6.57 5.38
C THR A 65 0.15 6.99 4.54
N PRO A 66 -0.68 6.05 4.07
CA PRO A 66 -1.92 6.38 3.37
C PRO A 66 -2.84 7.36 4.11
N GLU A 67 -2.74 7.43 5.44
CA GLU A 67 -3.55 8.26 6.31
C GLU A 67 -2.86 9.55 6.75
N THR A 68 -1.55 9.49 7.00
CA THR A 68 -0.83 10.58 7.70
C THR A 68 0.55 10.88 7.13
N PHE A 69 0.90 12.17 7.17
CA PHE A 69 2.23 12.68 6.88
C PHE A 69 2.79 13.31 8.15
N THR A 70 3.89 12.74 8.66
CA THR A 70 4.49 13.14 9.93
C THR A 70 5.92 13.60 9.71
N LEU A 71 6.24 14.80 10.18
CA LEU A 71 7.60 15.33 10.21
C LEU A 71 8.14 15.23 11.62
N ILE A 72 9.42 14.87 11.75
CA ILE A 72 10.14 14.82 13.02
C ILE A 72 11.15 15.94 13.07
N TYR A 73 11.00 16.82 14.05
CA TYR A 73 11.92 17.91 14.33
C TYR A 73 12.68 17.65 15.62
N GLU A 74 13.96 18.04 15.62
CA GLU A 74 14.83 18.02 16.79
C GLU A 74 15.22 19.44 17.20
N ARG A 75 15.07 19.73 18.50
CA ARG A 75 15.41 21.02 19.09
C ARG A 75 16.92 21.25 19.01
N GLN A 76 17.31 22.40 18.48
CA GLN A 76 18.69 22.88 18.44
C GLN A 76 18.95 23.82 19.64
N PRO A 77 20.22 24.12 19.98
CA PRO A 77 20.54 25.12 20.99
C PRO A 77 19.83 26.45 20.74
N GLY A 78 19.16 26.99 21.76
CA GLY A 78 18.38 28.23 21.67
C GLY A 78 16.93 28.05 21.18
N GLY A 79 16.55 26.88 20.66
CA GLY A 79 15.16 26.59 20.31
C GLY A 79 14.27 26.42 21.54
N THR A 80 13.02 26.86 21.46
CA THR A 80 12.03 26.73 22.54
C THR A 80 10.79 25.97 22.05
N ILE A 81 10.04 25.39 22.99
CA ILE A 81 8.75 24.74 22.70
C ILE A 81 7.74 25.78 22.22
N GLU A 82 7.71 26.95 22.86
CA GLU A 82 6.77 28.03 22.58
C GLU A 82 6.96 28.59 21.16
N GLY A 83 8.20 28.87 20.75
CA GLY A 83 8.51 29.35 19.41
C GLY A 83 8.13 28.32 18.34
N PHE A 84 8.49 27.05 18.56
CA PHE A 84 8.15 25.98 17.63
C PHE A 84 6.64 25.74 17.53
N LEU A 85 5.92 25.80 18.65
CA LEU A 85 4.47 25.69 18.68
C LEU A 85 3.80 26.82 17.88
N ALA A 86 4.21 28.07 18.12
CA ALA A 86 3.66 29.24 17.42
C ALA A 86 3.88 29.10 15.91
N ARG A 87 5.11 28.82 15.49
CA ARG A 87 5.43 28.73 14.06
C ARG A 87 4.83 27.48 13.39
N SER A 88 4.67 26.39 14.11
CA SER A 88 3.98 25.20 13.59
C SER A 88 2.50 25.46 13.33
N LYS A 89 1.82 26.23 14.19
CA LYS A 89 0.45 26.67 13.92
C LYS A 89 0.37 27.57 12.69
N GLU A 90 1.32 28.47 12.51
CA GLU A 90 1.33 29.37 11.35
C GLU A 90 1.60 28.66 10.02
N ILE A 91 2.57 27.73 9.97
CA ILE A 91 2.98 27.07 8.72
C ILE A 91 2.10 25.86 8.42
N PHE A 92 1.81 25.05 9.43
CA PHE A 92 1.16 23.75 9.25
C PHE A 92 -0.29 23.73 9.69
N ASN A 93 -0.75 24.74 10.44
CA ASN A 93 -2.05 24.74 11.11
C ASN A 93 -2.24 23.51 12.01
N VAL A 94 -1.17 23.10 12.68
CA VAL A 94 -1.13 21.90 13.55
C VAL A 94 -0.44 22.23 14.87
N ILE A 95 -0.93 21.65 15.96
CA ILE A 95 -0.25 21.61 17.25
C ILE A 95 0.72 20.42 17.24
N PRO A 96 2.04 20.64 17.37
CA PRO A 96 3.00 19.54 17.41
C PRO A 96 2.83 18.67 18.66
N ASP A 97 3.13 17.38 18.50
CA ASP A 97 3.27 16.46 19.62
C ASP A 97 4.73 16.45 20.10
N PHE A 98 4.96 16.83 21.35
CA PHE A 98 6.30 16.91 21.92
C PHE A 98 6.62 15.64 22.70
N ASN A 99 7.75 14.98 22.39
CA ASN A 99 8.22 13.84 23.16
C ASN A 99 8.77 14.28 24.52
N LEU A 100 7.91 14.24 25.54
CA LEU A 100 8.24 14.67 26.90
C LEU A 100 9.26 13.76 27.60
N LYS A 101 9.39 12.49 27.20
CA LYS A 101 10.32 11.53 27.82
C LYS A 101 11.79 11.93 27.64
N ASP A 102 12.09 12.57 26.52
CA ASP A 102 13.43 13.08 26.19
C ASP A 102 13.55 14.60 26.40
N GLY A 103 12.84 15.15 27.38
CA GLY A 103 12.88 16.58 27.70
C GLY A 103 12.37 17.48 26.57
N ALA A 104 11.41 16.99 25.77
CA ALA A 104 10.91 17.63 24.56
C ALA A 104 12.03 17.99 23.57
N ARG A 105 13.03 17.10 23.42
CA ARG A 105 14.06 17.23 22.39
C ARG A 105 13.51 16.95 20.99
N LEU A 106 12.52 16.08 20.87
CA LEU A 106 11.88 15.72 19.62
C LEU A 106 10.42 16.17 19.62
N ALA A 107 9.93 16.61 18.46
CA ALA A 107 8.54 16.94 18.22
C ALA A 107 8.08 16.40 16.87
N SER A 108 6.83 15.94 16.83
CA SER A 108 6.18 15.42 15.62
C SER A 108 5.12 16.40 15.13
N VAL A 109 5.16 16.73 13.85
CA VAL A 109 4.11 17.51 13.18
C VAL A 109 3.37 16.58 12.22
N THR A 110 2.15 16.20 12.59
CA THR A 110 1.33 15.24 11.83
C THR A 110 0.21 15.96 11.10
N ARG A 111 0.06 15.69 9.80
CA ARG A 111 -1.03 16.17 8.96
C ARG A 111 -1.73 14.99 8.27
N PRO A 112 -3.05 15.02 8.08
CA PRO A 112 -3.73 13.99 7.32
C PRO A 112 -3.32 14.07 5.84
N LEU A 113 -3.24 12.92 5.17
CA LEU A 113 -3.28 12.90 3.71
C LEU A 113 -4.70 13.16 3.22
N PRO A 114 -4.88 13.74 2.02
CA PRO A 114 -6.18 13.82 1.38
C PRO A 114 -6.73 12.40 1.13
N SER A 115 -8.04 12.29 0.92
CA SER A 115 -8.62 11.03 0.44
C SER A 115 -8.01 10.69 -0.92
N LEU A 116 -7.35 9.55 -1.00
CA LEU A 116 -6.69 9.08 -2.22
C LEU A 116 -7.59 8.09 -2.97
N PRO A 117 -7.55 8.12 -4.31
CA PRO A 117 -8.27 7.14 -5.12
C PRO A 117 -7.74 5.73 -4.84
N ARG A 118 -8.67 4.79 -4.72
CA ARG A 118 -8.40 3.35 -4.57
C ARG A 118 -9.09 2.67 -5.74
N ARG A 119 -8.36 1.80 -6.44
CA ARG A 119 -8.90 1.04 -7.57
C ARG A 119 -8.07 -0.19 -7.80
N ASP A 120 -8.69 -1.19 -8.40
CA ASP A 120 -7.97 -2.36 -8.90
C ASP A 120 -7.17 -1.98 -10.15
N GLU A 121 -5.90 -1.69 -9.96
CA GLU A 121 -5.00 -1.27 -11.03
C GLU A 121 -4.61 -2.46 -11.90
N ALA A 122 -4.72 -2.30 -13.22
CA ALA A 122 -4.16 -3.26 -14.15
C ALA A 122 -2.64 -3.23 -14.05
N VAL A 123 -2.07 -4.29 -13.45
CA VAL A 123 -0.62 -4.48 -13.35
C VAL A 123 -0.12 -5.30 -14.54
N PRO A 124 1.14 -5.08 -15.00
CA PRO A 124 1.82 -5.97 -15.92
C PRO A 124 1.79 -7.43 -15.46
N THR A 125 2.09 -8.35 -16.36
CA THR A 125 2.11 -9.78 -16.05
C THR A 125 3.08 -10.08 -14.89
N PRO A 126 2.85 -11.15 -14.11
CA PRO A 126 3.74 -11.50 -12.99
C PRO A 126 5.22 -11.58 -13.38
N SER A 127 5.54 -12.14 -14.54
CA SER A 127 6.92 -12.23 -15.05
C SER A 127 7.53 -10.86 -15.35
N GLU A 128 6.76 -9.96 -15.97
CA GLU A 128 7.23 -8.59 -16.22
C GLU A 128 7.48 -7.82 -14.93
N GLN A 129 6.61 -7.98 -13.93
CA GLN A 129 6.78 -7.36 -12.62
C GLN A 129 8.02 -7.90 -11.89
N LEU A 130 8.25 -9.21 -11.91
CA LEU A 130 9.46 -9.81 -11.34
C LEU A 130 10.72 -9.27 -12.01
N MET A 131 10.74 -9.19 -13.35
CA MET A 131 11.88 -8.62 -14.08
C MET A 131 12.15 -7.16 -13.67
N ARG A 132 11.10 -6.35 -13.46
CA ARG A 132 11.23 -4.96 -12.97
C ARG A 132 11.82 -4.91 -11.56
N VAL A 133 11.36 -5.78 -10.66
CA VAL A 133 11.88 -5.90 -9.29
C VAL A 133 13.35 -6.28 -9.30
N PHE A 134 13.75 -7.34 -10.03
CA PHE A 134 15.14 -7.74 -10.15
C PHE A 134 16.01 -6.64 -10.78
N THR A 135 15.53 -6.00 -11.84
CA THR A 135 16.25 -4.87 -12.47
C THR A 135 16.49 -3.73 -11.47
N TRP A 136 15.51 -3.43 -10.61
CA TRP A 136 15.66 -2.41 -9.58
C TRP A 136 16.75 -2.77 -8.56
N PHE A 137 16.77 -4.02 -8.05
CA PHE A 137 17.81 -4.48 -7.14
C PHE A 137 19.20 -4.53 -7.79
N GLN A 138 19.30 -5.02 -9.02
CA GLN A 138 20.56 -5.08 -9.77
C GLN A 138 21.15 -3.69 -10.01
N LYS A 139 20.32 -2.69 -10.32
CA LYS A 139 20.75 -1.28 -10.41
C LYS A 139 21.32 -0.74 -9.10
N LYS A 140 20.97 -1.35 -7.96
CA LYS A 140 21.51 -1.04 -6.63
C LYS A 140 22.66 -1.96 -6.22
N GLN A 141 23.13 -2.83 -7.12
CA GLN A 141 24.15 -3.84 -6.83
C GLN A 141 23.74 -4.77 -5.68
N LEU A 142 22.44 -5.03 -5.56
CA LEU A 142 21.86 -5.94 -4.58
C LEU A 142 21.41 -7.23 -5.27
N THR A 143 21.65 -8.35 -4.59
CA THR A 143 21.19 -9.68 -5.01
C THR A 143 20.13 -10.15 -4.02
N PRO A 144 18.83 -9.96 -4.31
CA PRO A 144 17.77 -10.39 -3.41
C PRO A 144 17.55 -11.90 -3.52
N ALA A 145 17.25 -12.55 -2.40
CA ALA A 145 16.58 -13.85 -2.41
C ALA A 145 15.08 -13.59 -2.56
N ILE A 146 14.42 -14.21 -3.54
CA ILE A 146 12.98 -14.09 -3.78
C ILE A 146 12.37 -15.49 -3.80
N ASN A 147 11.33 -15.70 -3.00
CA ASN A 147 10.59 -16.94 -2.92
C ASN A 147 9.10 -16.67 -3.20
N GLU A 148 8.50 -17.47 -4.09
CA GLU A 148 7.05 -17.44 -4.30
C GLU A 148 6.36 -18.07 -3.08
N ILE A 149 5.34 -17.39 -2.56
CA ILE A 149 4.49 -17.95 -1.51
C ILE A 149 3.41 -18.79 -2.19
N ALA A 150 3.28 -20.04 -1.75
CA ALA A 150 2.29 -20.96 -2.30
C ALA A 150 0.87 -20.43 -2.06
N ILE A 151 0.05 -20.45 -3.10
CA ILE A 151 -1.38 -20.13 -2.99
C ILE A 151 -2.02 -21.24 -2.15
N PRO A 152 -2.68 -20.91 -1.02
CA PRO A 152 -3.36 -21.91 -0.20
C PRO A 152 -4.38 -22.69 -1.05
N GLU A 153 -4.44 -24.01 -0.85
CA GLU A 153 -5.49 -24.80 -1.48
C GLU A 153 -6.86 -24.32 -0.98
N PRO A 154 -7.88 -24.21 -1.86
CA PRO A 154 -9.21 -23.79 -1.44
C PRO A 154 -9.74 -24.74 -0.36
N LEU A 155 -10.24 -24.18 0.74
CA LEU A 155 -10.88 -24.99 1.78
C LEU A 155 -12.12 -25.69 1.20
N PRO A 156 -12.33 -26.99 1.46
CA PRO A 156 -13.55 -27.65 1.05
C PRO A 156 -14.74 -27.14 1.88
N GLY A 157 -15.68 -26.44 1.25
CA GLY A 157 -17.01 -26.22 1.82
C GLY A 157 -17.65 -24.86 1.52
N ASN A 158 -18.61 -24.83 0.59
CA ASN A 158 -20.01 -24.54 0.90
C ASN A 158 -20.89 -24.96 -0.31
N ASP A 159 -21.85 -25.86 -0.09
CA ASP A 159 -23.13 -26.00 -0.80
C ASP A 159 -23.16 -25.92 -2.35
N GLY A 160 -22.12 -26.41 -3.04
CA GLY A 160 -22.11 -26.48 -4.52
C GLY A 160 -21.66 -25.21 -5.24
N GLU A 161 -21.25 -24.18 -4.51
CA GLU A 161 -20.62 -22.98 -5.08
C GLU A 161 -19.11 -23.21 -5.29
N PRO A 162 -18.54 -22.79 -6.43
CA PRO A 162 -17.12 -22.93 -6.69
C PRO A 162 -16.30 -22.03 -5.75
N ALA A 163 -15.24 -22.58 -5.16
CA ALA A 163 -14.40 -21.84 -4.22
C ALA A 163 -13.70 -20.65 -4.91
N PRO A 164 -13.52 -19.51 -4.21
CA PRO A 164 -12.83 -18.36 -4.78
C PRO A 164 -11.39 -18.68 -5.21
N VAL A 165 -10.96 -18.15 -6.34
CA VAL A 165 -9.62 -18.38 -6.89
C VAL A 165 -8.74 -17.14 -6.80
N GLN A 166 -7.48 -17.33 -6.44
CA GLN A 166 -6.45 -16.29 -6.48
C GLN A 166 -5.76 -16.30 -7.85
N LYS A 167 -5.82 -15.19 -8.60
CA LYS A 167 -5.11 -15.05 -9.90
C LYS A 167 -3.83 -14.21 -9.85
N TRP A 168 -3.50 -13.66 -8.69
CA TRP A 168 -2.26 -12.96 -8.42
C TRP A 168 -1.29 -13.84 -7.63
N LYS A 169 0.00 -13.51 -7.67
CA LYS A 169 1.04 -14.24 -6.96
C LYS A 169 1.67 -13.37 -5.88
N GLU A 170 2.03 -13.99 -4.77
CA GLU A 170 2.76 -13.33 -3.69
C GLU A 170 4.21 -13.81 -3.68
N TYR A 171 5.13 -12.88 -3.39
CA TYR A 171 6.55 -13.16 -3.30
C TYR A 171 7.10 -12.56 -2.01
N GLN A 172 7.86 -13.36 -1.25
CA GLN A 172 8.68 -12.86 -0.15
C GLN A 172 10.10 -12.64 -0.65
N PHE A 173 10.69 -11.49 -0.30
CA PHE A 173 12.08 -11.21 -0.64
C PHE A 173 12.90 -10.77 0.57
N SER A 174 14.20 -11.05 0.52
CA SER A 174 15.19 -10.58 1.49
C SER A 174 16.48 -10.19 0.79
N PHE A 175 17.21 -9.23 1.35
CA PHE A 175 18.51 -8.79 0.84
C PHE A 175 19.38 -8.29 1.99
N ILE A 176 20.69 -8.44 1.85
CA ILE A 176 21.66 -7.94 2.82
C ILE A 176 22.23 -6.63 2.29
N ASN A 177 22.04 -5.55 3.05
CA ASN A 177 22.64 -4.27 2.73
C ASN A 177 24.01 -4.21 3.40
N ALA A 178 25.08 -4.52 2.66
CA ALA A 178 26.44 -4.25 3.14
C ALA A 178 26.70 -2.74 3.01
N CYS A 179 26.26 -1.94 3.99
CA CYS A 179 26.79 -0.60 4.16
C CYS A 179 28.29 -0.75 4.48
N LYS A 180 29.16 -0.55 3.49
CA LYS A 180 30.58 -0.32 3.76
C LYS A 180 30.68 0.99 4.53
N SER A 181 30.94 0.88 5.83
CA SER A 181 31.40 1.96 6.70
C SER A 181 32.74 2.50 6.22
#